data_AF-A0A7Y3YT99-F1
#
_entry.id   AF-A0A7Y3YT99-F1
#
_cell.length_a   1.000
_cell.length_b   1.000
_cell.length_c   1.000
_cell.angle_alpha   90.00
_cell.angle_beta   90.00
_cell.angle_gamma   90.00
#
_symmetry.space_group_name_H-M   'P 1'
#
loop_
_entity.id
_entity.type
_entity.pdbx_description
1 polymer ?
#
loop_
_entity_poly.entity_id
_entity_poly.type
_entity_poly.pdbx_seq_one_letter_code
_entity_poly.pdbx_strand_id
1 'polypeptide(L)' 'MANYRIKYRDDMDVVLRKESILMRNLSAAKTSASIKAPFGTESIEIYDITDKLLSVKELGKWKDHIIDGMH' A
#
# COMPACT_ATOMS: atom_id res chain seq x y z
N MET A 1 12.56 5.85 9.72
CA MET A 1 11.37 4.98 9.61
C MET A 1 10.16 5.88 9.39
N ALA A 2 9.14 5.40 8.71
CA ALA A 2 7.91 6.13 8.43
C ALA A 2 6.70 5.22 8.66
N ASN A 3 5.58 5.84 9.06
CA ASN A 3 4.30 5.17 9.19
C ASN A 3 3.61 5.11 7.85
N TYR A 4 3.14 3.92 7.49
CA TYR A 4 2.40 3.65 6.28
C TYR A 4 1.04 3.07 6.64
N ARG A 5 -0.01 3.52 5.97
CA ARG A 5 -1.35 2.93 6.07
C ARG A 5 -1.58 2.05 4.86
N ILE A 6 -2.02 0.82 5.07
CA ILE A 6 -2.25 -0.16 4.01
C ILE A 6 -3.74 -0.48 3.94
N LYS A 7 -4.28 -0.53 2.72
CA LYS A 7 -5.61 -1.10 2.44
C LYS A 7 -5.46 -2.27 1.49
N TYR A 8 -6.16 -3.35 1.79
CA TYR A 8 -6.26 -4.56 0.98
C TYR A 8 -7.67 -4.64 0.43
N ARG A 9 -7.82 -4.86 -0.87
CA ARG A 9 -9.14 -4.94 -1.52
C ARG A 9 -9.25 -6.18 -2.41
N ASP A 10 -10.47 -6.66 -2.58
CA ASP A 10 -10.80 -7.74 -3.51
C ASP A 10 -11.13 -7.22 -4.93
N ASP A 11 -11.59 -8.12 -5.80
CA ASP A 11 -12.00 -7.85 -7.18
C ASP A 11 -13.24 -6.96 -7.29
N MET A 12 -14.05 -6.86 -6.22
CA MET A 12 -15.24 -6.02 -6.13
C MET A 12 -14.95 -4.65 -5.51
N ASP A 13 -13.67 -4.29 -5.35
CA ASP A 13 -13.19 -3.07 -4.67
C ASP A 13 -13.59 -2.98 -3.17
N VAL A 14 -13.97 -4.10 -2.56
CA VAL A 14 -14.32 -4.15 -1.14
C VAL A 14 -13.05 -4.21 -0.31
N VAL A 15 -12.96 -3.36 0.73
CA VAL A 15 -11.81 -3.37 1.63
C VAL A 15 -11.88 -4.58 2.57
N LEU A 16 -10.99 -5.55 2.34
CA LEU A 16 -10.82 -6.74 3.16
C LEU A 16 -10.15 -6.44 4.50
N ARG A 17 -9.13 -5.56 4.49
CA ARG A 17 -8.35 -5.22 5.69
C ARG A 17 -7.72 -3.84 5.57
N LYS A 18 -7.56 -3.18 6.72
CA LYS A 18 -6.74 -1.97 6.87
C LYS A 18 -5.75 -2.18 8.01
N GLU A 19 -4.53 -1.67 7.85
CA GLU A 19 -3.53 -1.66 8.92
C GLU A 19 -2.59 -0.45 8.82
N SER A 20 -1.91 -0.16 9.92
CA SER A 20 -0.83 0.83 9.98
C SER A 20 0.46 0.12 10.36
N ILE A 21 1.53 0.34 9.60
CA ILE A 21 2.84 -0.28 9.84
C ILE A 21 3.94 0.78 9.91
N LEU A 22 4.91 0.57 10.80
CA LEU A 22 6.13 1.38 10.88
C LEU A 22 7.25 0.64 10.14
N MET A 23 7.75 1.22 9.05
CA MET A 23 8.79 0.59 8.21
C MET A 23 9.94 1.55 7.91
N ARG A 24 11.09 1.00 7.53
CA ARG A 24 12.27 1.80 7.21
C ARG A 24 12.07 2.71 5.98
N ASN A 25 11.31 2.25 4.99
CA ASN A 25 10.99 2.95 3.74
C ASN A 25 9.81 2.27 3.01
N LEU A 26 9.37 2.88 1.89
CA LEU A 26 8.23 2.40 1.10
C LEU A 26 8.48 1.00 0.50
N SER A 27 9.72 0.70 0.09
CA SER A 27 10.07 -0.63 -0.43
C SER A 27 9.87 -1.73 0.61
N ALA A 28 10.30 -1.51 1.86
CA ALA A 28 10.04 -2.43 2.95
C ALA A 28 8.55 -2.58 3.26
N ALA A 29 7.78 -1.49 3.17
CA ALA A 29 6.32 -1.54 3.32
C ALA A 29 5.66 -2.38 2.23
N LYS A 30 6.03 -2.22 0.95
CA LYS A 30 5.54 -3.05 -0.16
C LYS A 30 5.77 -4.54 0.03
N THR A 31 6.98 -4.92 0.46
CA THR A 31 7.32 -6.31 0.75
C THR A 31 6.48 -6.87 1.89
N SER A 32 6.42 -6.15 3.01
CA SER A 32 5.60 -6.55 4.16
C SER A 32 4.12 -6.69 3.77
N ALA A 33 3.60 -5.69 3.06
CA ALA A 33 2.20 -5.67 2.64
C ALA A 33 1.86 -6.88 1.75
N SER A 34 2.74 -7.22 0.81
CA SER A 34 2.56 -8.38 -0.07
C SER A 34 2.56 -9.71 0.70
N ILE A 35 3.45 -9.87 1.68
CA ILE A 35 3.54 -11.10 2.50
C ILE A 35 2.31 -11.25 3.40
N LYS A 36 1.77 -10.13 3.90
CA LYS A 36 0.66 -10.12 4.86
C LYS A 36 -0.73 -9.96 4.22
N ALA A 37 -0.80 -9.94 2.89
CA ALA A 37 -2.05 -9.81 2.16
C ALA A 37 -3.01 -10.96 2.51
N PRO A 38 -4.26 -10.66 2.94
CA PRO A 38 -5.30 -11.68 3.10
C PRO A 38 -5.57 -12.43 1.79
N PHE A 39 -6.07 -13.66 1.89
CA PHE A 39 -6.59 -14.39 0.74
C PHE A 39 -7.71 -13.58 0.05
N GLY A 40 -7.74 -13.60 -1.29
CA GLY A 40 -8.68 -12.81 -2.10
C GLY A 40 -8.28 -11.34 -2.29
N THR A 41 -7.08 -10.92 -1.84
CA THR A 41 -6.58 -9.57 -2.15
C THR A 41 -6.18 -9.47 -3.63
N GLU A 42 -6.86 -8.61 -4.37
CA GLU A 42 -6.52 -8.25 -5.75
C GLU A 42 -5.72 -6.96 -5.86
N SER A 43 -5.95 -6.02 -4.93
CA SER A 43 -5.18 -4.78 -4.86
C SER A 43 -4.69 -4.43 -3.46
N ILE A 44 -3.50 -3.81 -3.41
CA ILE A 44 -2.88 -3.31 -2.18
C ILE A 44 -2.53 -1.85 -2.37
N GLU A 45 -3.10 -0.98 -1.55
CA GLU A 45 -2.83 0.45 -1.56
C GLU A 45 -1.98 0.82 -0.35
N ILE A 46 -0.91 1.58 -0.55
CA ILE A 46 -0.07 2.11 0.51
C ILE A 46 -0.17 3.63 0.51
N TYR A 47 -0.50 4.17 1.68
CA TYR A 47 -0.65 5.59 1.94
C TYR A 47 0.37 6.04 2.99
N ASP A 48 0.65 7.35 3.02
CA ASP A 48 1.29 7.97 4.18
C ASP A 48 0.29 8.26 5.31
N ILE A 49 0.77 8.92 6.37
CA ILE A 49 -0.06 9.30 7.53
C ILE A 49 -1.11 10.38 7.23
N THR A 50 -0.95 11.10 6.12
CA THR A 50 -1.86 12.17 5.66
C THR A 50 -2.90 11.65 4.67
N ASP A 51 -3.02 10.32 4.53
CA ASP A 51 -3.87 9.65 3.54
C ASP A 51 -3.48 9.95 2.07
N LYS A 52 -2.24 10.40 1.81
CA LYS A 52 -1.72 10.51 0.45
C LYS A 52 -1.33 9.12 -0.06
N LEU A 53 -1.87 8.75 -1.22
CA LEU A 53 -1.53 7.49 -1.89
C LEU A 53 -0.09 7.53 -2.39
N LEU A 54 0.73 6.58 -1.96
CA LEU A 54 2.15 6.47 -2.33
C LEU A 54 2.38 5.40 -3.38
N SER A 55 1.65 4.27 -3.29
CA SER A 55 1.86 3.15 -4.19
C SER A 55 0.64 2.24 -4.20
N VAL A 56 0.39 1.61 -5.35
CA VAL A 56 -0.66 0.60 -5.52
C VAL A 56 -0.05 -0.64 -6.14
N LYS A 57 -0.42 -1.82 -5.64
CA LYS A 57 -0.17 -3.10 -6.29
C LYS A 57 -1.46 -3.58 -6.95
N GLU A 58 -1.42 -3.81 -8.24
CA GLU A 58 -2.51 -4.39 -9.04
C GLU A 58 -1.90 -5.41 -10.00
N LEU A 59 -2.59 -6.54 -10.23
CA LEU A 59 -2.12 -7.58 -11.16
C LEU A 59 -0.67 -8.00 -10.88
N GLY A 60 -0.31 -8.08 -9.61
CA GLY A 60 1.03 -8.45 -9.13
C GLY A 60 2.11 -7.37 -9.23
N LYS A 61 1.83 -6.20 -9.82
CA LYS A 61 2.84 -5.15 -10.08
C LYS A 61 2.59 -3.91 -9.24
N TRP A 62 3.66 -3.33 -8.70
CA TRP A 62 3.62 -2.05 -7.98
C TRP A 62 3.69 -0.88 -8.96
N LYS A 63 2.85 0.12 -8.74
CA LYS A 63 2.84 1.43 -9.41
C LYS A 63 3.00 2.49 -8.33
N ASP A 64 4.10 3.24 -8.39
CA ASP A 64 4.35 4.31 -7.43
C ASP A 64 3.66 5.59 -7.89
N HIS A 65 2.89 6.18 -6.98
CA HIS A 65 2.29 7.49 -7.15
C HIS A 65 3.30 8.53 -6.66
N ILE A 66 4.35 8.71 -7.46
CA ILE A 66 5.28 9.83 -7.29
C ILE A 66 4.57 11.08 -7.80
N ILE A 67 4.10 11.92 -6.88
CA ILE A 67 3.69 13.28 -7.25
C ILE A 67 4.97 14.09 -7.34
N ASP A 68 5.37 14.45 -8.55
CA ASP A 68 6.37 15.48 -8.83
C ASP A 68 5.96 16.74 -8.07
N GLY A 69 6.78 17.19 -7.12
CA GLY A 69 6.42 18.36 -6.32
C GLY A 69 7.20 18.53 -5.04
N MET A 70 8.53 18.63 -5.14
CA MET A 70 9.35 19.55 -4.35
C MET A 70 10.57 19.94 -5.21
N HIS A 71 10.47 21.09 -5.88
CA HIS A 71 11.62 21.96 -6.15
C HIS A 71 11.91 22.77 -4.89
#